data_AF-A0A9J6A561-F1
#
_entry.id   AF-A0A9J6A561-F1
#
_cell.length_a   1.000
_cell.length_b   1.000
_cell.length_c   1.000
_cell.angle_alpha   90.00
_cell.angle_beta   90.00
_cell.angle_gamma   90.00
#
_symmetry.space_group_name_H-M   'P 1'
#
loop_
_entity.id
_entity.type
_entity.pdbx_description
1 polymer ?
#
loop_
_entity_poly.entity_id
_entity_poly.type
_entity_poly.pdbx_seq_one_letter_code
_entity_poly.pdbx_strand_id
1 'polypeptide(L)'
;MVEFCLTLQIQGIMIEKQWKAPWELIEIIEDIRFKLQSLQGKIIHIFREGNTVADTLANEVIEAQHTKVYLSFQDLPASIRKQINIDKAHIPNLRIRTRRISRQ
;
A
#
# COMPACT_ATOMS: atom_id res chain seq x y z
N MET A 1 2.21 12.49 12.42
CA MET A 1 3.57 11.98 12.71
C MET A 1 3.56 10.49 13.02
N VAL A 2 2.42 9.91 13.44
CA VAL A 2 2.26 8.46 13.73
C VAL A 2 2.21 7.56 12.48
N GLU A 3 1.73 8.09 11.35
CA GLU A 3 1.56 7.35 10.08
C GLU A 3 2.87 6.96 9.39
N PHE A 4 3.95 7.76 9.57
CA PHE A 4 5.26 7.46 8.96
C PHE A 4 6.01 6.35 9.71
N CYS A 5 5.72 6.15 11.00
CA CYS A 5 6.47 5.23 11.85
C CYS A 5 6.13 3.77 11.55
N LEU A 6 4.85 3.46 11.29
CA LEU A 6 4.36 2.09 11.03
C LEU A 6 4.82 1.55 9.67
N THR A 7 4.83 2.38 8.62
CA THR A 7 5.25 1.94 7.27
C THR A 7 6.77 1.71 7.19
N LEU A 8 7.55 2.54 7.88
CA LEU A 8 9.00 2.34 8.04
C LEU A 8 9.33 1.12 8.91
N GLN A 9 8.53 0.81 9.93
CA GLN A 9 8.71 -0.39 10.75
C GLN A 9 8.52 -1.68 9.94
N ILE A 10 7.48 -1.77 9.10
CA ILE A 10 7.26 -2.97 8.28
C ILE A 10 8.39 -3.16 7.26
N GLN A 11 8.90 -2.07 6.66
CA GLN A 11 10.10 -2.13 5.81
C GLN A 11 11.32 -2.66 6.58
N GLY A 12 11.60 -2.15 7.78
CA GLY A 12 12.72 -2.61 8.62
C GLY A 12 12.58 -4.07 9.07
N ILE A 13 11.35 -4.53 9.33
CA ILE A 13 11.04 -5.92 9.69
C ILE A 13 11.22 -6.86 8.49
N MET A 14 10.73 -6.46 7.31
CA MET A 14 10.69 -7.33 6.12
C MET A 14 12.01 -7.34 5.35
N ILE A 15 12.62 -6.17 5.15
CA ILE A 15 13.73 -5.94 4.20
C ILE A 15 15.09 -6.12 4.89
N GLU A 16 15.30 -5.49 6.05
CA GLU A 16 16.64 -5.37 6.62
C GLU A 16 16.95 -6.42 7.71
N LYS A 17 15.97 -7.24 8.14
CA LYS A 17 16.06 -8.15 9.30
C LYS A 17 16.49 -7.46 10.61
N GLN A 18 16.49 -6.13 10.65
CA GLN A 18 16.95 -5.33 11.80
C GLN A 18 15.98 -5.43 12.98
N TRP A 19 14.70 -5.74 12.71
CA TRP A 19 13.63 -5.75 13.70
C TRP A 19 13.03 -7.15 13.83
N LYS A 20 12.88 -7.64 15.07
CA LYS A 20 12.22 -8.91 15.36
C LYS A 20 10.73 -8.80 15.08
N ALA A 21 10.21 -9.65 14.19
CA ALA A 21 8.79 -9.76 13.93
C ALA A 21 8.07 -10.37 15.15
N PRO A 22 6.85 -9.90 15.49
CA PRO A 22 5.96 -10.63 16.40
C PRO A 22 5.73 -12.05 15.90
N TRP A 23 5.66 -13.03 16.79
CA TRP A 23 5.54 -14.45 16.41
C TRP A 23 4.35 -14.73 15.49
N GLU A 24 3.23 -14.03 15.69
CA GLU A 24 2.01 -14.17 14.89
C GLU A 24 2.18 -13.75 13.42
N LEU A 25 3.20 -12.93 13.12
CA LEU A 25 3.46 -12.42 11.78
C LEU A 25 4.66 -13.11 11.11
N ILE A 26 5.40 -13.97 11.83
CA ILE A 26 6.60 -14.63 11.30
C ILE A 26 6.26 -15.48 10.09
N GLU A 27 5.22 -16.32 10.19
CA GLU A 27 4.80 -17.21 9.10
C GLU A 27 4.45 -16.41 7.83
N ILE A 28 3.65 -15.34 7.99
CA ILE A 28 3.25 -14.46 6.89
C ILE A 28 4.47 -13.79 6.25
N ILE A 29 5.42 -13.33 7.06
CA ILE A 29 6.64 -12.66 6.56
C ILE A 29 7.54 -13.65 5.80
N GLU A 30 7.66 -14.88 6.28
CA GLU A 30 8.45 -15.91 5.60
C GLU A 30 7.84 -16.30 4.26
N ASP A 31 6.52 -16.47 4.20
CA ASP A 31 5.79 -16.72 2.94
C ASP A 31 5.99 -15.59 1.93
N ILE A 32 5.90 -14.33 2.38
CA ILE A 32 6.14 -13.19 1.50
C ILE A 32 7.58 -13.18 1.00
N ARG A 33 8.57 -13.50 1.86
CA ARG A 33 9.98 -13.58 1.44
C ARG A 33 10.22 -14.68 0.41
N PHE A 34 9.63 -15.84 0.61
CA PHE A 34 9.73 -16.95 -0.35
C PHE A 34 9.19 -16.54 -1.72
N LYS A 35 8.00 -15.92 -1.75
CA LYS A 35 7.39 -15.41 -2.99
C LYS A 35 8.23 -14.30 -3.63
N LEU A 36 8.77 -13.37 -2.85
CA LEU A 36 9.63 -12.30 -3.35
C LEU A 36 10.91 -12.84 -3.99
N GLN A 37 11.55 -13.84 -3.37
CA GLN A 37 12.73 -14.49 -3.93
C GLN A 37 12.40 -15.21 -5.24
N SER A 38 11.26 -15.94 -5.28
CA SER A 38 10.80 -16.62 -6.49
C SER A 38 10.51 -15.65 -7.64
N LEU A 39 9.95 -14.47 -7.34
CA LEU A 39 9.58 -13.44 -8.32
C LEU A 39 10.74 -12.50 -8.67
N GLN A 40 11.90 -12.63 -8.03
CA GLN A 40 13.01 -11.66 -8.08
C GLN A 40 12.53 -10.21 -7.80
N GLY A 41 11.51 -10.08 -6.97
CA GLY A 41 10.86 -8.81 -6.66
C GLY A 41 11.63 -8.03 -5.60
N LYS A 42 11.53 -6.69 -5.67
CA LYS A 42 12.07 -5.78 -4.65
C LYS A 42 10.94 -5.08 -3.91
N ILE A 43 11.03 -5.03 -2.59
CA ILE A 43 10.16 -4.16 -1.79
C ILE A 43 10.80 -2.76 -1.77
N ILE A 44 10.02 -1.74 -2.12
CA ILE A 44 10.40 -0.34 -1.99
C ILE A 44 9.32 0.42 -1.21
N HIS A 45 9.72 1.45 -0.49
CA HIS A 45 8.78 2.35 0.16
C HIS A 45 8.24 3.35 -0.87
N ILE A 46 6.91 3.47 -0.97
CA ILE A 46 6.24 4.46 -1.79
C ILE A 46 5.37 5.39 -0.94
N PHE A 47 5.09 6.59 -1.44
CA PHE A 47 4.13 7.48 -0.82
C PHE A 47 2.73 6.85 -0.85
N ARG A 48 1.94 7.07 0.21
CA ARG A 48 0.57 6.53 0.31
C ARG A 48 -0.31 6.90 -0.90
N GLU A 49 -0.08 8.07 -1.48
CA GLU A 49 -0.75 8.54 -2.69
C GLU A 49 -0.56 7.60 -3.88
N GLY A 50 0.65 7.03 -4.03
CA GLY A 50 0.94 6.02 -5.05
C GLY A 50 0.39 4.63 -4.70
N ASN A 51 0.01 4.39 -3.43
CA ASN A 51 -0.60 3.14 -2.98
C ASN A 51 -2.14 3.18 -2.94
N THR A 52 -2.75 4.30 -3.31
CA THR A 52 -4.20 4.54 -3.14
C THR A 52 -5.06 3.47 -3.84
N VAL A 53 -4.62 2.96 -4.99
CA VAL A 53 -5.36 1.90 -5.73
C VAL A 53 -5.41 0.60 -4.91
N ALA A 54 -4.29 0.17 -4.34
CA ALA A 54 -4.22 -1.03 -3.51
C ALA A 54 -5.01 -0.83 -2.20
N ASP A 55 -4.91 0.35 -1.59
CA ASP A 55 -5.63 0.68 -0.36
C ASP A 55 -7.16 0.68 -0.59
N THR A 56 -7.63 1.24 -1.72
CA THR A 56 -9.06 1.23 -2.04
C THR A 56 -9.57 -0.17 -2.37
N LEU A 57 -8.79 -1.00 -3.08
CA LEU A 57 -9.13 -2.40 -3.29
C LEU A 57 -9.23 -3.17 -1.95
N ALA A 58 -8.29 -2.94 -1.03
CA ALA A 58 -8.33 -3.58 0.28
C ALA A 58 -9.55 -3.16 1.10
N ASN A 59 -9.88 -1.86 1.11
CA ASN A 59 -11.06 -1.35 1.81
C ASN A 59 -12.35 -1.93 1.23
N GLU A 60 -12.47 -2.04 -0.08
CA GLU A 60 -13.66 -2.63 -0.74
C GLU A 60 -13.87 -4.09 -0.33
N VAL A 61 -12.79 -4.89 -0.19
CA VAL A 61 -12.89 -6.27 0.28
C VAL A 61 -13.28 -6.35 1.76
N ILE A 62 -12.72 -5.45 2.60
CA ILE A 62 -13.07 -5.36 4.02
C ILE A 62 -14.55 -5.00 4.20
N GLU A 63 -15.05 -4.04 3.43
CA GLU A 63 -16.46 -3.63 3.45
C GLU A 63 -17.38 -4.73 2.91
N ALA A 64 -16.98 -5.39 1.83
CA ALA A 64 -17.76 -6.45 1.22
C ALA A 64 -17.77 -7.74 2.04
N GLN A 65 -16.74 -8.00 2.86
CA GLN A 65 -16.53 -9.23 3.63
C GLN A 65 -16.49 -10.53 2.78
N HIS A 66 -16.32 -10.40 1.46
CA HIS A 66 -16.19 -11.53 0.54
C HIS A 66 -15.13 -11.26 -0.51
N THR A 67 -14.49 -12.34 -0.98
CA THR A 67 -13.50 -12.28 -2.05
C THR A 67 -14.21 -11.94 -3.37
N LYS A 68 -13.89 -10.77 -3.94
CA LYS A 68 -14.32 -10.38 -5.28
C LYS A 68 -13.15 -10.51 -6.25
N VAL A 69 -13.37 -11.21 -7.36
CA VAL A 69 -12.41 -11.29 -8.46
C VAL A 69 -12.96 -10.47 -9.63
N TYR A 70 -12.21 -9.46 -10.05
CA TYR A 70 -12.54 -8.65 -11.21
C TYR A 70 -11.72 -9.13 -12.39
N LEU A 71 -12.38 -9.63 -13.43
CA LEU A 71 -11.71 -10.13 -14.64
C LEU A 71 -11.58 -9.04 -15.71
N SER A 72 -12.47 -8.05 -15.70
CA SER A 72 -12.45 -6.94 -16.66
C SER A 72 -12.29 -5.60 -15.97
N PHE A 73 -11.66 -4.64 -16.68
CA PHE A 73 -11.55 -3.27 -16.20
C PHE A 73 -12.92 -2.64 -15.89
N GLN A 74 -13.96 -3.03 -16.63
CA GLN A 74 -15.32 -2.50 -16.49
C GLN A 74 -16.03 -2.97 -15.22
N ASP A 75 -15.63 -4.13 -14.69
CA ASP A 75 -16.24 -4.74 -13.50
C ASP A 75 -15.79 -4.03 -12.21
N LEU A 76 -14.70 -3.25 -12.29
CA LEU A 76 -14.16 -2.52 -11.15
C LEU A 76 -15.07 -1.35 -10.75
N PRO A 77 -15.18 -1.06 -9.45
CA PRO A 77 -15.84 0.15 -8.94
C PRO A 77 -15.32 1.41 -9.65
N ALA A 78 -16.22 2.36 -9.89
CA ALA A 78 -15.89 3.61 -10.59
C ALA A 78 -14.74 4.37 -9.91
N SER A 79 -14.67 4.33 -8.58
CA SER A 79 -13.60 4.93 -7.77
C SER A 79 -12.22 4.38 -8.11
N ILE A 80 -12.10 3.05 -8.25
CA ILE A 80 -10.83 2.37 -8.54
C ILE A 80 -10.43 2.60 -10.00
N ARG A 81 -11.38 2.51 -10.93
CA ARG A 81 -11.15 2.82 -12.35
C ARG A 81 -10.61 4.23 -12.54
N LYS A 82 -11.17 5.21 -11.83
CA LYS A 82 -10.69 6.60 -11.86
C LYS A 82 -9.23 6.69 -11.40
N GLN A 83 -8.87 6.02 -10.31
CA GLN A 83 -7.51 6.05 -9.80
C GLN A 83 -6.51 5.37 -10.74
N ILE A 84 -6.86 4.22 -11.33
CA ILE A 84 -6.03 3.55 -12.34
C ILE A 84 -5.82 4.47 -13.56
N ASN A 85 -6.86 5.20 -13.99
CA ASN A 85 -6.74 6.13 -15.12
C ASN A 85 -5.84 7.33 -14.79
N ILE A 86 -5.91 7.84 -13.56
CA ILE A 86 -5.02 8.92 -13.07
C ILE A 86 -3.56 8.44 -13.05
N ASP A 87 -3.34 7.21 -12.57
CA ASP A 87 -2.02 6.57 -12.52
C ASP A 87 -1.45 6.36 -13.94
N LYS A 88 -2.26 5.82 -14.86
CA LYS A 88 -1.89 5.69 -16.29
C LYS A 88 -1.57 7.02 -16.95
N ALA A 89 -2.28 8.09 -16.58
CA ALA A 89 -2.05 9.44 -17.08
C ALA A 89 -0.80 10.10 -16.47
N HIS A 90 -0.10 9.42 -15.55
CA HIS A 90 1.07 9.93 -14.82
C HIS A 90 0.78 11.26 -14.10
N ILE A 91 -0.46 11.46 -13.65
CA ILE A 91 -0.86 12.68 -12.95
C ILE A 91 -0.56 12.50 -11.46
N PRO A 92 0.31 13.33 -10.86
CA PRO A 92 0.68 13.18 -9.47
C PRO A 92 -0.50 13.55 -8.56
N ASN A 93 -0.93 12.62 -7.71
CA ASN A 93 -1.98 12.84 -6.72
C ASN A 93 -1.38 13.32 -5.39
N LEU A 94 -0.97 14.59 -5.32
CA LEU A 94 -0.30 15.12 -4.13
C LEU A 94 -1.30 15.63 -3.08
N ARG A 95 -1.25 15.08 -1.86
CA ARG A 95 -1.99 15.55 -0.69
C ARG A 95 -1.20 16.65 0.02
N ILE A 96 -1.39 17.88 -0.45
CA ILE A 96 -0.79 19.05 0.18
C ILE A 96 -1.56 19.40 1.47
N ARG A 97 -0.92 19.23 2.63
CA ARG A 97 -1.42 19.77 3.91
C ARG A 97 -0.74 21.12 4.16
N THR A 98 -1.41 22.21 3.82
CA THR A 98 -0.91 23.55 4.14
C THR A 98 -0.94 23.77 5.64
N ARG A 99 0.24 23.81 6.29
CA ARG A 99 0.35 24.33 7.65
C ARG A 99 0.30 25.84 7.58
N ARG A 100 -0.67 26.47 8.26
CA ARG A 100 -0.63 27.92 8.46
C ARG A 100 0.56 28.23 9.36
N ILE A 101 1.61 28.82 8.81
CA ILE A 101 2.71 29.37 9.60
C ILE A 101 2.22 30.74 10.06
N SER A 102 1.77 30.84 11.32
CA SER A 102 1.59 32.13 11.96
C SER A 102 2.98 32.73 12.20
N ARG A 103 3.33 33.78 11.46
CA ARG A 103 4.45 34.65 11.83
C ARG A 103 3.97 35.47 13.04
N GLN A 104 4.52 35.18 14.22
CA GLN A 104 4.49 36.10 15.35
C GLN A 104 5.40 37.28 15.07
#